data_AF-A0A9D2QII0-F1
#
_entry.id   AF-A0A9D2QII0-F1
#
_cell.length_a   1.000
_cell.length_b   1.000
_cell.length_c   1.000
_cell.angle_alpha   90.00
_cell.angle_beta   90.00
_cell.angle_gamma   90.00
#
_symmetry.space_group_name_H-M   'P 1'
#
loop_
_entity.id
_entity.type
_entity.pdbx_description
1 polymer ?
#
loop_
_entity_poly.entity_id
_entity_poly.type
_entity_poly.pdbx_seq_one_letter_code
_entity_poly.pdbx_strand_id
1 'polypeptide(L)'
;PETGHPPMTVEEWMDVLARYRSYGINCMRFHSHCPPEAAFIAADRMGMLMQPELSHWDPVHAFEAPESYAYYLTELKQVILALANHPSFVMLTFGNELAAGPVGHSRMDSMLALAHELDPTRLYANSSNAHYGDVGVDPESDFFASQKYVSGKDSSGNPLSWDLRGTHAGSGEDGALQGYINNRYPDAAQNYDESMAEIRKVYAKPVFSFEVGQFEVLPDFHELEAFQRISDPANLRLVQERVKAAGIFDEEWEKQVEATGEISRLAYREEIEAAMRTKELSGISLLGLQDFPGQGTALVGMLNSHLEPKPYPFAEPAKFQAFFRDQLPLALLPRYTWENTEELTVPVKIANYGKTNLFGKVRCALKTQDDTLIAQAETKEGSYPAGTLTEAGCVKLSLRSVEKAARLTLEVSVDGAVNRYPVWVYPPVSPENLVCPENVYETQRFDEKAKHILAAGGCVYLTPPSTKEALPKSIRAQFTTDFWSVGTFAQQAGGMGQLIDSAHPLFADFPTDNHTDWQWWPMASRRAVILPKRIQAIITEMDSYAYLRPMAQLFECRCGGGRLLFSSLGLQDLQQYPEARALLSSIYRYLAGEEFAPEQELDVETVASLVAE
;
A
#
# COMPACT_ATOMS: atom_id res chain seq x y z
N PRO A 1 9.77 -22.69 -5.54
CA PRO A 1 8.75 -23.61 -6.13
C PRO A 1 9.34 -24.89 -6.74
N GLU A 2 10.40 -24.76 -7.56
CA GLU A 2 10.88 -25.86 -8.40
C GLU A 2 11.51 -27.07 -7.68
N THR A 3 11.98 -26.89 -6.45
CA THR A 3 12.78 -27.90 -5.72
C THR A 3 12.07 -28.49 -4.50
N GLY A 4 11.01 -27.83 -3.99
CA GLY A 4 10.35 -28.21 -2.73
C GLY A 4 11.19 -27.94 -1.47
N HIS A 5 12.34 -27.28 -1.59
CA HIS A 5 13.22 -26.88 -0.49
C HIS A 5 13.88 -25.54 -0.81
N PRO A 6 14.36 -24.76 0.19
CA PRO A 6 15.10 -23.53 -0.09
C PRO A 6 16.42 -23.81 -0.83
N PRO A 7 17.09 -22.80 -1.42
CA PRO A 7 18.43 -22.99 -1.97
C PRO A 7 19.39 -23.66 -0.99
N MET A 8 20.31 -24.49 -1.50
CA MET A 8 21.19 -25.31 -0.64
C MET A 8 22.67 -24.97 -0.85
N THR A 9 23.01 -24.16 -1.85
CA THR A 9 24.38 -23.73 -2.15
C THR A 9 24.59 -22.25 -1.84
N VAL A 10 25.85 -21.87 -1.60
CA VAL A 10 26.20 -20.48 -1.30
C VAL A 10 25.92 -19.59 -2.50
N GLU A 11 26.19 -20.08 -3.70
CA GLU A 11 26.00 -19.36 -4.96
C GLU A 11 24.53 -19.03 -5.20
N GLU A 12 23.62 -20.00 -5.04
CA GLU A 12 22.18 -19.75 -5.17
C GLU A 12 21.69 -18.74 -4.11
N TRP A 13 22.18 -18.83 -2.87
CA TRP A 13 21.84 -17.84 -1.83
C TRP A 13 22.39 -16.45 -2.12
N MET A 14 23.57 -16.34 -2.74
CA MET A 14 24.09 -15.05 -3.19
C MET A 14 23.18 -14.42 -4.24
N ASP A 15 22.61 -15.21 -5.15
CA ASP A 15 21.64 -14.71 -6.14
C ASP A 15 20.35 -14.21 -5.47
N VAL A 16 19.81 -14.98 -4.50
CA VAL A 16 18.64 -14.56 -3.70
C VAL A 16 18.93 -13.24 -2.99
N LEU A 17 20.02 -13.18 -2.22
CA LEU A 17 20.37 -11.99 -1.45
C LEU A 17 20.71 -10.79 -2.36
N ALA A 18 21.30 -11.01 -3.53
CA ALA A 18 21.54 -9.97 -4.52
C ALA A 18 20.22 -9.38 -5.04
N ARG A 19 19.21 -10.24 -5.25
CA ARG A 19 17.88 -9.81 -5.65
C ARG A 19 17.23 -8.94 -4.58
N TYR A 20 17.18 -9.39 -3.32
CA TYR A 20 16.63 -8.56 -2.24
C TYR A 20 17.39 -7.23 -2.10
N ARG A 21 18.73 -7.26 -2.18
CA ARG A 21 19.56 -6.05 -2.09
C ARG A 21 19.29 -5.07 -3.22
N SER A 22 18.94 -5.52 -4.44
CA SER A 22 18.59 -4.60 -5.54
C SER A 22 17.32 -3.79 -5.27
N TYR A 23 16.48 -4.21 -4.32
CA TYR A 23 15.30 -3.47 -3.85
C TYR A 23 15.58 -2.68 -2.56
N GLY A 24 16.83 -2.55 -2.14
CA GLY A 24 17.21 -1.75 -0.96
C GLY A 24 17.24 -2.51 0.37
N ILE A 25 17.01 -3.83 0.35
CA ILE A 25 16.99 -4.66 1.54
C ILE A 25 18.42 -4.83 2.08
N ASN A 26 18.58 -4.68 3.39
CA ASN A 26 19.85 -4.91 4.10
C ASN A 26 19.77 -5.99 5.20
N CYS A 27 18.55 -6.46 5.52
CA CYS A 27 18.28 -7.50 6.50
C CYS A 27 17.22 -8.47 5.96
N MET A 28 17.45 -9.77 6.09
CA MET A 28 16.49 -10.81 5.74
C MET A 28 16.00 -11.54 6.99
N ARG A 29 14.70 -11.37 7.28
CA ARG A 29 13.97 -12.15 8.28
C ARG A 29 13.42 -13.43 7.65
N PHE A 30 13.60 -14.56 8.32
CA PHE A 30 13.06 -15.85 7.90
C PHE A 30 11.85 -16.22 8.75
N HIS A 31 10.66 -15.98 8.22
CA HIS A 31 9.39 -16.26 8.88
C HIS A 31 9.29 -17.74 9.30
N SER A 32 9.25 -18.00 10.62
CA SER A 32 9.17 -19.34 11.23
C SER A 32 10.14 -20.37 10.64
N HIS A 33 11.38 -19.97 10.34
CA HIS A 33 12.36 -20.84 9.71
C HIS A 33 13.80 -20.40 9.96
N CYS A 34 14.73 -21.36 10.00
CA CYS A 34 16.18 -21.12 9.98
C CYS A 34 16.77 -21.68 8.66
N PRO A 35 17.37 -20.85 7.80
CA PRO A 35 17.93 -21.28 6.51
C PRO A 35 19.22 -22.11 6.71
N PRO A 36 19.70 -22.85 5.69
CA PRO A 36 20.95 -23.59 5.79
C PRO A 36 22.16 -22.67 5.97
N GLU A 37 23.26 -23.20 6.50
CA GLU A 37 24.54 -22.47 6.71
C GLU A 37 25.02 -21.75 5.44
N ALA A 38 24.75 -22.31 4.26
CA ALA A 38 25.04 -21.69 2.97
C ALA A 38 24.46 -20.27 2.83
N ALA A 39 23.27 -20.00 3.39
CA ALA A 39 22.65 -18.69 3.39
C ALA A 39 23.44 -17.68 4.23
N PHE A 40 23.95 -18.12 5.39
CA PHE A 40 24.76 -17.27 6.27
C PHE A 40 26.14 -17.01 5.67
N ILE A 41 26.78 -18.00 5.03
CA ILE A 41 28.04 -17.80 4.29
C ILE A 41 27.84 -16.77 3.16
N ALA A 42 26.73 -16.85 2.42
CA ALA A 42 26.40 -15.87 1.39
C ALA A 42 26.19 -14.47 2.00
N ALA A 43 25.41 -14.39 3.08
CA ALA A 43 25.12 -13.13 3.77
C ALA A 43 26.39 -12.47 4.33
N ASP A 44 27.31 -13.23 4.92
CA ASP A 44 28.60 -12.75 5.41
C ASP A 44 29.42 -12.11 4.29
N ARG A 45 29.49 -12.75 3.12
CA ARG A 45 30.22 -12.23 1.94
C ARG A 45 29.61 -10.94 1.41
N MET A 46 28.29 -10.80 1.52
CA MET A 46 27.54 -9.67 0.96
C MET A 46 27.33 -8.52 1.95
N GLY A 47 27.55 -8.76 3.25
CA GLY A 47 27.22 -7.81 4.31
C GLY A 47 25.71 -7.65 4.51
N MET A 48 24.96 -8.74 4.36
CA MET A 48 23.51 -8.80 4.64
C MET A 48 23.29 -9.26 6.09
N LEU A 49 22.37 -8.60 6.80
CA LEU A 49 21.95 -9.01 8.13
C LEU A 49 20.89 -10.12 8.03
N MET A 50 20.89 -11.04 8.99
CA MET A 50 20.00 -12.21 9.00
C MET A 50 19.31 -12.33 10.35
N GLN A 51 17.99 -12.48 10.30
CA GLN A 51 17.14 -12.85 11.42
C GLN A 51 16.45 -14.19 11.13
N PRO A 52 17.05 -15.34 11.51
CA PRO A 52 16.30 -16.59 11.55
C PRO A 52 15.24 -16.58 12.65
N GLU A 53 14.23 -17.42 12.49
CA GLU A 53 13.26 -17.73 13.55
C GLU A 53 13.27 -19.23 13.83
N LEU A 54 12.88 -19.64 15.04
CA LEU A 54 12.54 -21.04 15.28
C LEU A 54 11.34 -21.44 14.42
N SER A 55 11.17 -22.74 14.18
CA SER A 55 10.12 -23.24 13.28
C SER A 55 8.71 -23.22 13.90
N HIS A 56 8.36 -22.14 14.61
CA HIS A 56 7.14 -22.00 15.39
C HIS A 56 6.24 -20.88 14.88
N TRP A 57 4.97 -21.22 14.71
CA TRP A 57 3.84 -20.30 14.56
C TRP A 57 2.67 -20.90 15.34
N ASP A 58 2.38 -20.32 16.50
CA ASP A 58 1.31 -20.74 17.40
C ASP A 58 0.67 -19.51 18.05
N PRO A 59 -0.44 -19.01 17.48
CA PRO A 59 -1.08 -17.78 17.95
C PRO A 59 -1.99 -18.03 19.16
N VAL A 60 -1.86 -19.15 19.87
CA VAL A 60 -2.74 -19.47 21.00
C VAL A 60 -2.00 -20.05 22.21
N HIS A 61 -1.13 -21.04 22.02
CA HIS A 61 -0.58 -21.88 23.09
C HIS A 61 0.94 -22.11 23.01
N ALA A 62 1.67 -21.12 22.48
CA ALA A 62 3.10 -21.23 22.24
C ALA A 62 3.87 -21.68 23.49
N PHE A 63 4.70 -22.72 23.32
CA PHE A 63 5.50 -23.37 24.37
C PHE A 63 4.73 -23.92 25.59
N GLU A 64 3.40 -24.08 25.57
CA GLU A 64 2.66 -24.64 26.71
C GLU A 64 2.81 -26.17 26.81
N ALA A 65 2.76 -26.88 25.68
CA ALA A 65 2.96 -28.32 25.64
C ALA A 65 4.43 -28.68 25.95
N PRO A 66 4.72 -29.59 26.90
CA PRO A 66 6.09 -29.98 27.25
C PRO A 66 6.92 -30.49 26.07
N GLU A 67 6.30 -31.23 25.15
CA GLU A 67 6.95 -31.80 23.96
C GLU A 67 7.33 -30.71 22.96
N SER A 68 6.42 -29.76 22.71
CA SER A 68 6.66 -28.57 21.87
C SER A 68 7.81 -27.74 22.45
N TYR A 69 7.74 -27.43 23.74
CA TYR A 69 8.80 -26.71 24.43
C TYR A 69 10.16 -27.42 24.34
N ALA A 70 10.21 -28.73 24.60
CA ALA A 70 11.45 -29.50 24.53
C ALA A 70 12.06 -29.52 23.12
N TYR A 71 11.23 -29.60 22.08
CA TYR A 71 11.66 -29.51 20.69
C TYR A 71 12.31 -28.15 20.40
N TYR A 72 11.60 -27.04 20.64
CA TYR A 72 12.10 -25.70 20.31
C TYR A 72 13.26 -25.26 21.20
N LEU A 73 13.32 -25.73 22.44
CA LEU A 73 14.50 -25.54 23.30
C LEU A 73 15.73 -26.24 22.70
N THR A 74 15.54 -27.41 22.08
CA THR A 74 16.61 -28.13 21.39
C THR A 74 17.00 -27.39 20.11
N GLU A 75 16.03 -26.96 19.31
CA GLU A 75 16.24 -26.20 18.08
C GLU A 75 17.04 -24.91 18.35
N LEU A 76 16.63 -24.12 19.34
CA LEU A 76 17.33 -22.90 19.77
C LEU A 76 18.81 -23.15 20.07
N LYS A 77 19.11 -24.19 20.86
CA LYS A 77 20.49 -24.55 21.21
C LYS A 77 21.30 -24.92 19.96
N GLN A 78 20.71 -25.68 19.03
CA GLN A 78 21.41 -26.11 17.83
C GLN A 78 21.64 -24.95 16.86
N VAL A 79 20.65 -24.06 16.68
CA VAL A 79 20.79 -22.86 15.84
C VAL A 79 21.94 -21.99 16.34
N ILE A 80 21.97 -21.69 17.65
CA ILE A 80 23.05 -20.88 18.24
C ILE A 80 24.41 -21.58 18.06
N LEU A 81 24.50 -22.87 18.42
CA LEU A 81 25.76 -23.62 18.33
C LEU A 81 26.30 -23.69 16.89
N ALA A 82 25.42 -23.86 15.90
CA ALA A 82 25.82 -23.99 14.50
C ALA A 82 26.16 -22.63 13.88
N LEU A 83 25.41 -21.56 14.22
CA LEU A 83 25.39 -20.35 13.41
C LEU A 83 25.96 -19.10 14.09
N ALA A 84 26.22 -19.10 15.41
CA ALA A 84 26.84 -17.97 16.11
C ALA A 84 28.24 -17.57 15.58
N ASN A 85 28.87 -18.47 14.81
CA ASN A 85 30.00 -18.23 13.90
C ASN A 85 29.85 -17.03 12.96
N HIS A 86 28.64 -16.80 12.46
CA HIS A 86 28.40 -15.93 11.32
C HIS A 86 28.16 -14.48 11.75
N PRO A 87 28.93 -13.50 11.24
CA PRO A 87 28.67 -12.08 11.52
C PRO A 87 27.33 -11.58 10.94
N SER A 88 26.78 -12.24 9.93
CA SER A 88 25.44 -11.95 9.41
C SER A 88 24.32 -12.33 10.37
N PHE A 89 24.54 -13.31 11.26
CA PHE A 89 23.54 -13.69 12.26
C PHE A 89 23.53 -12.68 13.41
N VAL A 90 22.52 -11.80 13.42
CA VAL A 90 22.48 -10.66 14.34
C VAL A 90 21.33 -10.69 15.35
N MET A 91 20.23 -11.36 15.01
CA MET A 91 19.07 -11.44 15.89
C MET A 91 18.25 -12.71 15.64
N LEU A 92 17.50 -13.18 16.63
CA LEU A 92 16.63 -14.37 16.53
C LEU A 92 15.34 -14.14 17.32
N THR A 93 14.21 -14.62 16.80
CA THR A 93 12.97 -14.77 17.59
C THR A 93 12.57 -16.23 17.71
N PHE A 94 11.79 -16.55 18.74
CA PHE A 94 11.33 -17.93 18.95
C PHE A 94 10.16 -18.34 18.04
N GLY A 95 9.74 -17.46 17.13
CA GLY A 95 8.71 -17.75 16.15
C GLY A 95 7.98 -16.50 15.68
N ASN A 96 6.94 -16.75 14.87
CA ASN A 96 6.04 -15.76 14.33
C ASN A 96 4.75 -15.69 15.15
N GLU A 97 4.24 -14.50 15.42
CA GLU A 97 2.90 -14.23 15.98
C GLU A 97 2.51 -15.11 17.18
N LEU A 98 3.49 -15.39 18.05
CA LEU A 98 3.26 -16.30 19.16
C LEU A 98 2.35 -15.65 20.20
N ALA A 99 1.35 -16.41 20.65
CA ALA A 99 0.58 -16.11 21.84
C ALA A 99 0.71 -17.27 22.82
N ALA A 100 0.83 -16.93 24.10
CA ALA A 100 1.03 -17.89 25.17
C ALA A 100 0.32 -17.47 26.45
N GLY A 101 -0.12 -18.43 27.25
CA GLY A 101 -0.48 -18.23 28.64
C GLY A 101 0.75 -18.14 29.56
N PRO A 102 0.53 -18.07 30.90
CA PRO A 102 1.61 -17.86 31.88
C PRO A 102 2.74 -18.90 31.82
N VAL A 103 2.41 -20.16 31.51
CA VAL A 103 3.40 -21.25 31.41
C VAL A 103 4.30 -21.05 30.19
N GLY A 104 3.73 -20.72 29.04
CA GLY A 104 4.48 -20.47 27.82
C GLY A 104 5.38 -19.24 27.96
N HIS A 105 4.88 -18.15 28.56
CA HIS A 105 5.69 -16.97 28.87
C HIS A 105 6.89 -17.29 29.77
N SER A 106 6.67 -17.99 30.89
CA SER A 106 7.77 -18.37 31.78
C SER A 106 8.84 -19.24 31.09
N ARG A 107 8.44 -20.04 30.09
CA ARG A 107 9.33 -20.83 29.26
C ARG A 107 10.08 -19.97 28.23
N MET A 108 9.41 -19.01 27.60
CA MET A 108 10.06 -18.03 26.72
C MET A 108 11.13 -17.24 27.50
N ASP A 109 10.84 -16.78 28.72
CA ASP A 109 11.82 -16.08 29.57
C ASP A 109 13.04 -16.96 29.87
N SER A 110 12.80 -18.24 30.18
CA SER A 110 13.87 -19.22 30.42
C SER A 110 14.70 -19.49 29.14
N MET A 111 14.06 -19.47 27.97
CA MET A 111 14.73 -19.61 26.68
C MET A 111 15.55 -18.37 26.33
N LEU A 112 15.08 -17.16 26.62
CA LEU A 112 15.85 -15.92 26.44
C LEU A 112 17.12 -15.95 27.30
N ALA A 113 16.98 -16.28 28.59
CA ALA A 113 18.11 -16.38 29.50
C ALA A 113 19.14 -17.41 29.02
N LEU A 114 18.68 -18.57 28.54
CA LEU A 114 19.56 -19.59 27.97
C LEU A 114 20.25 -19.11 26.69
N ALA A 115 19.53 -18.43 25.79
CA ALA A 115 20.10 -17.92 24.55
C ALA A 115 21.26 -16.95 24.84
N HIS A 116 21.09 -16.05 25.81
CA HIS A 116 22.15 -15.16 26.28
C HIS A 116 23.31 -15.89 26.96
N GLU A 117 23.04 -16.96 27.73
CA GLU A 117 24.09 -17.78 28.33
C GLU A 117 24.97 -18.44 27.26
N LEU A 118 24.35 -18.95 26.20
CA LEU A 118 25.05 -19.61 25.09
C LEU A 118 25.80 -18.61 24.21
N ASP A 119 25.19 -17.45 23.95
CA ASP A 119 25.75 -16.45 23.06
C ASP A 119 25.21 -15.03 23.37
N PRO A 120 25.93 -14.23 24.16
CA PRO A 120 25.48 -12.89 24.58
C PRO A 120 25.69 -11.80 23.51
N THR A 121 26.13 -12.17 22.32
CA THR A 121 26.55 -11.23 21.27
C THR A 121 25.42 -10.88 20.29
N ARG A 122 24.25 -11.51 20.42
CA ARG A 122 23.12 -11.44 19.48
C ARG A 122 21.89 -10.91 20.22
N LEU A 123 20.93 -10.36 19.48
CA LEU A 123 19.65 -9.93 20.05
C LEU A 123 18.63 -11.07 19.98
N TYR A 124 17.93 -11.32 21.08
CA TYR A 124 16.87 -12.34 21.13
C TYR A 124 15.54 -11.71 21.56
N ALA A 125 14.45 -12.11 20.92
CA ALA A 125 13.10 -11.75 21.37
C ALA A 125 12.19 -12.96 21.41
N ASN A 126 11.17 -12.90 22.27
CA ASN A 126 10.27 -14.01 22.50
C ASN A 126 9.44 -14.39 21.25
N SER A 127 9.14 -13.43 20.38
CA SER A 127 8.41 -13.62 19.13
C SER A 127 8.55 -12.39 18.25
N SER A 128 8.42 -12.57 16.95
CA SER A 128 8.02 -11.47 16.08
C SER A 128 6.50 -11.30 16.22
N ASN A 129 6.00 -10.07 16.41
CA ASN A 129 4.57 -9.76 16.58
C ASN A 129 3.89 -10.52 17.73
N ALA A 130 4.56 -10.64 18.88
CA ALA A 130 4.04 -11.32 20.06
C ALA A 130 2.63 -10.83 20.42
N HIS A 131 1.65 -11.74 20.51
CA HIS A 131 0.23 -11.42 20.75
C HIS A 131 -0.30 -10.27 19.88
N TYR A 132 0.22 -10.10 18.66
CA TYR A 132 -0.14 -9.00 17.77
C TYR A 132 0.02 -7.59 18.40
N GLY A 133 0.85 -7.46 19.44
CA GLY A 133 1.07 -6.22 20.20
C GLY A 133 0.04 -5.95 21.32
N ASP A 134 -0.94 -6.83 21.53
CA ASP A 134 -2.06 -6.61 22.45
C ASP A 134 -1.66 -6.66 23.94
N VAL A 135 -0.53 -7.30 24.27
CA VAL A 135 -0.01 -7.41 25.64
C VAL A 135 1.14 -6.44 25.93
N GLY A 136 1.44 -5.54 24.99
CA GLY A 136 2.55 -4.60 25.10
C GLY A 136 3.91 -5.23 24.85
N VAL A 137 4.95 -4.58 25.37
CA VAL A 137 6.35 -5.01 25.21
C VAL A 137 6.74 -6.05 26.25
N ASP A 138 7.62 -6.97 25.86
CA ASP A 138 8.29 -7.87 26.79
C ASP A 138 9.63 -7.27 27.23
N PRO A 139 9.84 -6.98 28.54
CA PRO A 139 11.08 -6.36 29.01
C PRO A 139 12.32 -7.26 28.85
N GLU A 140 12.14 -8.59 28.84
CA GLU A 140 13.24 -9.55 28.72
C GLU A 140 13.76 -9.61 27.28
N SER A 141 12.87 -9.57 26.28
CA SER A 141 13.23 -9.48 24.87
C SER A 141 14.15 -8.29 24.57
N ASP A 142 15.18 -8.49 23.76
CA ASP A 142 16.19 -7.48 23.36
C ASP A 142 15.71 -6.48 22.32
N PHE A 143 14.59 -6.78 21.65
CA PHE A 143 13.92 -5.87 20.73
C PHE A 143 12.43 -6.19 20.68
N PHE A 144 11.64 -5.23 20.20
CA PHE A 144 10.21 -5.36 20.01
C PHE A 144 9.86 -5.22 18.54
N ALA A 145 9.38 -6.28 17.92
CA ALA A 145 8.84 -6.26 16.55
C ALA A 145 7.33 -6.46 16.61
N SER A 146 6.54 -5.48 16.18
CA SER A 146 5.08 -5.58 16.24
C SER A 146 4.41 -4.66 15.22
N GLN A 147 3.17 -5.01 14.85
CA GLN A 147 2.33 -4.16 13.99
C GLN A 147 1.74 -2.95 14.75
N LYS A 148 1.60 -3.07 16.07
CA LYS A 148 1.02 -2.06 16.97
C LYS A 148 1.51 -2.26 18.40
N TYR A 149 1.21 -1.31 19.27
CA TYR A 149 1.45 -1.37 20.71
C TYR A 149 0.19 -0.98 21.47
N VAL A 150 -0.23 -1.80 22.45
CA VAL A 150 -1.34 -1.47 23.35
C VAL A 150 -0.78 -1.06 24.71
N SER A 151 -1.00 0.20 25.11
CA SER A 151 -0.47 0.75 26.37
C SER A 151 -1.38 0.52 27.58
N GLY A 152 -2.58 -0.01 27.35
CA GLY A 152 -3.58 -0.25 28.38
C GLY A 152 -5.00 -0.12 27.84
N LYS A 153 -5.94 0.29 28.69
CA LYS A 153 -7.33 0.52 28.34
C LYS A 153 -7.79 1.91 28.78
N ASP A 154 -8.69 2.52 28.02
CA ASP A 154 -9.36 3.77 28.39
C ASP A 154 -10.39 3.54 29.54
N SER A 155 -11.04 4.62 29.99
CA SER A 155 -12.06 4.56 31.04
C SER A 155 -13.29 3.71 30.68
N SER A 156 -13.49 3.43 29.39
CA SER A 156 -14.58 2.63 28.85
C SER A 156 -14.16 1.17 28.60
N GLY A 157 -12.90 0.83 28.87
CA GLY A 157 -12.35 -0.51 28.69
C GLY A 157 -11.84 -0.81 27.27
N ASN A 158 -11.81 0.18 26.37
CA ASN A 158 -11.28 0.01 25.03
C ASN A 158 -9.74 0.07 25.06
N PRO A 159 -9.04 -0.73 24.25
CA PRO A 159 -7.58 -0.70 24.20
C PRO A 159 -7.06 0.64 23.68
N LEU A 160 -6.05 1.19 24.35
CA LEU A 160 -5.27 2.34 23.89
C LEU A 160 -4.18 1.82 22.94
N SER A 161 -4.51 1.79 21.64
CA SER A 161 -3.66 1.23 20.58
C SER A 161 -2.86 2.31 19.87
N TRP A 162 -1.60 1.98 19.56
CA TRP A 162 -0.63 2.82 18.86
C TRP A 162 -0.07 2.03 17.68
N ASP A 163 -0.45 2.41 16.47
CA ASP A 163 -0.04 1.68 15.26
C ASP A 163 1.45 1.87 14.98
N LEU A 164 2.09 0.83 14.44
CA LEU A 164 3.45 0.85 13.90
C LEU A 164 3.48 0.52 12.40
N ARG A 165 2.32 0.41 11.77
CA ARG A 165 2.15 0.26 10.31
C ARG A 165 0.93 1.01 9.81
N GLY A 166 0.85 1.26 8.51
CA GLY A 166 -0.11 2.18 7.90
C GLY A 166 -1.45 1.55 7.50
N THR A 167 -1.51 0.22 7.44
CA THR A 167 -2.70 -0.55 7.04
C THR A 167 -2.92 -1.78 7.93
N HIS A 168 -4.17 -2.18 8.10
CA HIS A 168 -4.55 -3.45 8.71
C HIS A 168 -5.77 -4.05 8.00
N ALA A 169 -5.98 -5.36 8.19
CA ALA A 169 -7.12 -6.09 7.66
C ALA A 169 -8.46 -5.37 7.91
N GLY A 170 -9.34 -5.46 6.92
CA GLY A 170 -10.69 -4.94 7.01
C GLY A 170 -11.50 -5.60 8.13
N SER A 171 -12.31 -4.81 8.82
CA SER A 171 -13.21 -5.30 9.87
C SER A 171 -14.53 -4.51 9.91
N GLY A 172 -15.52 -5.04 10.61
CA GLY A 172 -16.84 -4.40 10.78
C GLY A 172 -17.82 -4.68 9.63
N GLU A 173 -18.96 -3.98 9.63
CA GLU A 173 -20.10 -4.30 8.76
C GLU A 173 -19.80 -4.14 7.25
N ASP A 174 -18.96 -3.17 6.89
CA ASP A 174 -18.62 -2.87 5.49
C ASP A 174 -17.23 -3.38 5.09
N GLY A 175 -16.52 -4.10 5.98
CA GLY A 175 -15.21 -4.67 5.66
C GLY A 175 -14.09 -3.66 5.40
N ALA A 176 -14.24 -2.41 5.87
CA ALA A 176 -13.31 -1.33 5.57
C ALA A 176 -11.93 -1.57 6.18
N LEU A 177 -10.88 -1.38 5.39
CA LEU A 177 -9.49 -1.42 5.85
C LEU A 177 -9.24 -0.41 6.98
N GLN A 178 -8.45 -0.82 7.96
CA GLN A 178 -8.04 0.04 9.06
C GLN A 178 -6.66 0.64 8.79
N GLY A 179 -6.21 1.56 9.64
CA GLY A 179 -4.95 2.29 9.45
C GLY A 179 -5.13 3.59 8.67
N TYR A 180 -4.12 4.46 8.72
CA TYR A 180 -4.27 5.84 8.25
C TYR A 180 -4.37 5.96 6.73
N ILE A 181 -3.75 5.05 5.95
CA ILE A 181 -3.64 5.17 4.50
C ILE A 181 -5.03 5.21 3.85
N ASN A 182 -5.99 4.41 4.33
CA ASN A 182 -7.36 4.36 3.82
C ASN A 182 -8.33 5.29 4.57
N ASN A 183 -7.92 5.91 5.68
CA ASN A 183 -8.84 6.61 6.59
C ASN A 183 -8.46 8.07 6.88
N ARG A 184 -7.33 8.56 6.38
CA ARG A 184 -6.90 9.97 6.48
C ARG A 184 -6.53 10.49 5.10
N TYR A 185 -6.86 11.76 4.86
CA TYR A 185 -6.51 12.43 3.60
C TYR A 185 -4.98 12.41 3.41
N PRO A 186 -4.48 12.09 2.20
CA PRO A 186 -3.10 11.66 2.04
C PRO A 186 -2.11 12.83 2.14
N ASP A 187 -0.99 12.57 2.81
CA ASP A 187 0.13 13.47 3.03
C ASP A 187 1.47 12.71 2.92
N ALA A 188 2.59 13.42 3.04
CA ALA A 188 3.94 12.84 3.08
C ALA A 188 4.65 13.12 4.44
N ALA A 189 3.88 13.44 5.48
CA ALA A 189 4.35 13.85 6.79
C ALA A 189 4.05 12.82 7.90
N GLN A 190 3.12 11.88 7.66
CA GLN A 190 2.77 10.82 8.59
C GLN A 190 4.00 10.01 9.04
N ASN A 191 4.02 9.69 10.32
CA ASN A 191 5.08 8.93 11.01
C ASN A 191 4.50 8.24 12.25
N TYR A 192 5.34 7.58 13.04
CA TYR A 192 4.97 6.88 14.28
C TYR A 192 5.63 7.49 15.52
N ASP A 193 6.00 8.78 15.51
CA ASP A 193 6.67 9.42 16.66
C ASP A 193 5.79 9.38 17.91
N GLU A 194 4.46 9.51 17.79
CA GLU A 194 3.53 9.38 18.91
C GLU A 194 3.53 7.95 19.49
N SER A 195 3.45 6.93 18.63
CA SER A 195 3.55 5.52 19.04
C SER A 195 4.88 5.26 19.75
N MET A 196 5.98 5.77 19.20
CA MET A 196 7.31 5.66 19.81
C MET A 196 7.38 6.36 21.16
N ALA A 197 6.78 7.54 21.31
CA ALA A 197 6.78 8.27 22.58
C ALA A 197 6.13 7.44 23.71
N GLU A 198 5.08 6.69 23.41
CA GLU A 198 4.40 5.82 24.37
C GLU A 198 5.19 4.55 24.69
N ILE A 199 5.76 3.90 23.67
CA ILE A 199 6.62 2.73 23.85
C ILE A 199 7.85 3.08 24.70
N ARG A 200 8.46 4.25 24.47
CA ARG A 200 9.70 4.69 25.13
C ARG A 200 9.53 5.02 26.61
N LYS A 201 8.28 5.16 27.10
CA LYS A 201 8.00 5.25 28.54
C LYS A 201 8.37 3.96 29.29
N VAL A 202 8.34 2.82 28.61
CA VAL A 202 8.51 1.48 29.21
C VAL A 202 9.59 0.64 28.53
N TYR A 203 10.04 1.01 27.33
CA TYR A 203 10.96 0.19 26.53
C TYR A 203 12.02 1.03 25.82
N ALA A 204 13.29 0.86 26.20
CA ALA A 204 14.43 1.59 25.65
C ALA A 204 15.16 0.84 24.51
N LYS A 205 14.82 -0.44 24.31
CA LYS A 205 15.45 -1.34 23.34
C LYS A 205 14.91 -1.09 21.91
N PRO A 206 15.56 -1.63 20.85
CA PRO A 206 15.12 -1.46 19.46
C PRO A 206 13.65 -1.83 19.22
N VAL A 207 13.01 -1.08 18.32
CA VAL A 207 11.59 -1.28 17.95
C VAL A 207 11.49 -1.37 16.43
N PHE A 208 10.79 -2.38 15.93
CA PHE A 208 10.61 -2.64 14.51
C PHE A 208 9.13 -2.68 14.16
N SER A 209 8.77 -1.99 13.07
CA SER A 209 7.47 -2.21 12.44
C SER A 209 7.45 -3.58 11.79
N PHE A 210 6.43 -4.36 12.10
CA PHE A 210 6.31 -5.74 11.65
C PHE A 210 5.34 -5.88 10.48
N GLU A 211 5.75 -6.69 9.49
CA GLU A 211 4.97 -7.05 8.29
C GLU A 211 4.28 -5.86 7.62
N VAL A 212 5.14 -4.95 7.17
CA VAL A 212 4.80 -3.76 6.38
C VAL A 212 4.60 -4.13 4.91
N GLY A 213 3.67 -3.49 4.21
CA GLY A 213 3.48 -3.68 2.76
C GLY A 213 2.47 -4.75 2.37
N GLN A 214 1.40 -4.94 3.14
CA GLN A 214 0.45 -6.02 2.88
C GLN A 214 -0.62 -5.65 1.84
N PHE A 215 -0.21 -5.27 0.63
CA PHE A 215 -1.10 -4.83 -0.44
C PHE A 215 -1.16 -5.86 -1.56
N GLU A 216 -2.30 -6.55 -1.70
CA GLU A 216 -2.47 -7.61 -2.69
C GLU A 216 -2.40 -7.04 -4.12
N VAL A 217 -1.72 -7.76 -5.02
CA VAL A 217 -1.66 -7.49 -6.46
C VAL A 217 -2.42 -8.61 -7.16
N LEU A 218 -3.16 -8.28 -8.23
CA LEU A 218 -3.87 -9.31 -8.98
C LEU A 218 -2.88 -10.33 -9.59
N PRO A 219 -3.28 -11.61 -9.70
CA PRO A 219 -2.40 -12.67 -10.19
C PRO A 219 -1.87 -12.42 -11.59
N ASP A 220 -0.54 -12.49 -11.72
CA ASP A 220 0.15 -12.48 -13.01
C ASP A 220 0.18 -13.89 -13.60
N PHE A 221 -0.57 -14.14 -14.67
CA PHE A 221 -0.65 -15.47 -15.27
C PHE A 221 0.57 -15.86 -16.11
N HIS A 222 1.49 -14.94 -16.41
CA HIS A 222 2.77 -15.28 -17.05
C HIS A 222 3.59 -16.25 -16.19
N GLU A 223 3.44 -16.18 -14.86
CA GLU A 223 4.14 -17.06 -13.92
C GLU A 223 3.80 -18.55 -14.11
N LEU A 224 2.61 -18.86 -14.66
CA LEU A 224 2.19 -20.26 -14.89
C LEU A 224 3.21 -21.07 -15.70
N GLU A 225 3.92 -20.42 -16.63
CA GLU A 225 4.93 -21.07 -17.48
C GLU A 225 6.24 -21.39 -16.74
N ALA A 226 6.49 -20.73 -15.60
CA ALA A 226 7.69 -20.92 -14.78
C ALA A 226 7.62 -22.17 -13.90
N PHE A 227 6.41 -22.66 -13.58
CA PHE A 227 6.21 -23.88 -12.80
C PHE A 227 6.43 -25.12 -13.66
N GLN A 228 7.64 -25.68 -13.64
CA GLN A 228 8.03 -26.80 -14.52
C GLN A 228 8.33 -28.11 -13.79
N ARG A 229 8.38 -28.10 -12.46
CA ARG A 229 8.83 -29.26 -11.66
C ARG A 229 7.88 -29.63 -10.53
N ILE A 230 8.28 -29.40 -9.28
CA ILE A 230 7.68 -30.03 -8.09
C ILE A 230 6.33 -29.42 -7.73
N SER A 231 6.20 -28.09 -7.79
CA SER A 231 4.96 -27.39 -7.45
C SER A 231 3.99 -27.35 -8.62
N ASP A 232 2.72 -27.66 -8.36
CA ASP A 232 1.63 -27.51 -9.33
C ASP A 232 0.77 -26.28 -9.00
N PRO A 233 0.76 -25.22 -9.83
CA PRO A 233 0.04 -23.97 -9.56
C PRO A 233 -1.46 -24.08 -9.91
N ALA A 234 -2.14 -25.08 -9.36
CA ALA A 234 -3.55 -25.36 -9.66
C ALA A 234 -4.48 -24.19 -9.27
N ASN A 235 -4.17 -23.48 -8.18
CA ASN A 235 -4.87 -22.27 -7.76
C ASN A 235 -4.84 -21.18 -8.86
N LEU A 236 -3.66 -20.87 -9.41
CA LEU A 236 -3.52 -19.82 -10.44
C LEU A 236 -4.26 -20.21 -11.74
N ARG A 237 -4.23 -21.49 -12.14
CA ARG A 237 -4.98 -21.95 -13.32
C ARG A 237 -6.50 -21.84 -13.11
N LEU A 238 -7.01 -22.20 -11.94
CA LEU A 238 -8.42 -22.04 -11.61
C LEU A 238 -8.83 -20.56 -11.60
N VAL A 239 -7.96 -19.68 -11.10
CA VAL A 239 -8.22 -18.23 -11.15
C VAL A 239 -8.23 -17.74 -12.61
N GLN A 240 -7.29 -18.17 -13.45
CA GLN A 240 -7.28 -17.84 -14.88
C GLN A 240 -8.56 -18.29 -15.61
N GLU A 241 -9.03 -19.51 -15.33
CA GLU A 241 -10.29 -20.02 -15.88
C GLU A 241 -11.49 -19.18 -15.43
N ARG A 242 -11.54 -18.76 -14.16
CA ARG A 242 -12.60 -17.90 -13.62
C ARG A 242 -12.58 -16.50 -14.22
N VAL A 243 -11.41 -15.90 -14.39
CA VAL A 243 -11.24 -14.58 -15.05
C VAL A 243 -11.78 -14.64 -16.48
N LYS A 244 -11.41 -15.68 -17.24
CA LYS A 244 -11.93 -15.91 -18.60
C LYS A 244 -13.44 -16.16 -18.62
N ALA A 245 -13.96 -16.94 -17.67
CA ALA A 245 -15.40 -17.20 -17.53
C ALA A 245 -16.21 -15.94 -17.13
N ALA A 246 -15.58 -15.01 -16.42
CA ALA A 246 -16.15 -13.69 -16.11
C ALA A 246 -16.13 -12.74 -17.32
N GLY A 247 -15.52 -13.14 -18.44
CA GLY A 247 -15.44 -12.32 -19.66
C GLY A 247 -14.37 -11.23 -19.59
N ILE A 248 -13.32 -11.44 -18.80
CA ILE A 248 -12.11 -10.60 -18.78
C ILE A 248 -11.03 -11.34 -19.58
N PHE A 249 -10.44 -10.66 -20.57
CA PHE A 249 -9.43 -11.24 -21.46
C PHE A 249 -8.02 -10.77 -21.08
N ASP A 250 -7.02 -11.46 -21.63
CA ASP A 250 -5.61 -11.34 -21.20
C ASP A 250 -5.11 -9.87 -21.19
N GLU A 251 -5.32 -9.09 -22.27
CA GLU A 251 -4.88 -7.67 -22.32
C GLU A 251 -5.54 -6.78 -21.24
N GLU A 252 -6.82 -7.03 -20.95
CA GLU A 252 -7.53 -6.28 -19.92
C GLU A 252 -7.07 -6.69 -18.52
N TRP A 253 -6.83 -7.99 -18.31
CA TRP A 253 -6.32 -8.50 -17.06
C TRP A 253 -4.91 -7.99 -16.77
N GLU A 254 -4.03 -7.96 -17.76
CA GLU A 254 -2.68 -7.38 -17.64
C GLU A 254 -2.72 -5.91 -17.19
N LYS A 255 -3.63 -5.10 -17.75
CA LYS A 255 -3.85 -3.71 -17.29
C LYS A 255 -4.33 -3.64 -15.84
N GLN A 256 -5.17 -4.58 -15.41
CA GLN A 256 -5.62 -4.65 -14.00
C GLN A 256 -4.47 -5.08 -13.07
N VAL A 257 -3.64 -6.04 -13.48
CA VAL A 257 -2.43 -6.43 -12.73
C VAL A 257 -1.47 -5.27 -12.59
N GLU A 258 -1.20 -4.53 -13.67
CA GLU A 258 -0.35 -3.33 -13.62
C GLU A 258 -0.93 -2.26 -12.70
N ALA A 259 -2.22 -1.94 -12.83
CA ALA A 259 -2.86 -0.92 -12.02
C ALA A 259 -2.86 -1.26 -10.52
N THR A 260 -3.16 -2.51 -10.16
CA THR A 260 -3.09 -2.98 -8.76
C THR A 260 -1.66 -2.99 -8.21
N GLY A 261 -0.68 -3.33 -9.05
CA GLY A 261 0.73 -3.26 -8.68
C GLY A 261 1.26 -1.85 -8.46
N GLU A 262 0.86 -0.88 -9.29
CA GLU A 262 1.29 0.52 -9.12
C GLU A 262 0.71 1.15 -7.84
N ILE A 263 -0.56 0.91 -7.50
CA ILE A 263 -1.12 1.38 -6.21
C ILE A 263 -0.51 0.63 -5.01
N SER A 264 -0.23 -0.67 -5.13
CA SER A 264 0.50 -1.43 -4.10
C SER A 264 1.89 -0.82 -3.85
N ARG A 265 2.65 -0.53 -4.90
CA ARG A 265 3.97 0.13 -4.80
C ARG A 265 3.89 1.52 -4.16
N LEU A 266 2.86 2.32 -4.49
CA LEU A 266 2.62 3.62 -3.86
C LEU A 266 2.37 3.46 -2.35
N ALA A 267 1.59 2.46 -1.94
CA ALA A 267 1.29 2.22 -0.54
C ALA A 267 2.50 1.66 0.24
N TYR A 268 3.28 0.76 -0.37
CA TYR A 268 4.59 0.32 0.15
C TYR A 268 5.51 1.50 0.43
N ARG A 269 5.61 2.43 -0.53
CA ARG A 269 6.41 3.64 -0.38
C ARG A 269 5.99 4.45 0.83
N GLU A 270 4.69 4.68 1.00
CA GLU A 270 4.20 5.49 2.10
C GLU A 270 4.52 4.86 3.46
N GLU A 271 4.34 3.55 3.63
CA GLU A 271 4.68 2.90 4.91
C GLU A 271 6.20 2.92 5.19
N ILE A 272 7.02 2.69 4.16
CA ILE A 272 8.49 2.73 4.27
C ILE A 272 8.96 4.14 4.63
N GLU A 273 8.47 5.16 3.94
CA GLU A 273 8.87 6.53 4.23
C GLU A 273 8.34 7.00 5.59
N ALA A 274 7.15 6.56 6.03
CA ALA A 274 6.62 6.87 7.36
C ALA A 274 7.52 6.30 8.48
N ALA A 275 8.02 5.08 8.29
CA ALA A 275 9.03 4.51 9.18
C ALA A 275 10.34 5.32 9.15
N MET A 276 10.82 5.72 7.96
CA MET A 276 12.04 6.54 7.81
C MET A 276 11.89 7.95 8.40
N ARG A 277 10.67 8.49 8.45
CA ARG A 277 10.30 9.76 9.10
C ARG A 277 10.23 9.67 10.63
N THR A 278 10.26 8.47 11.20
CA THR A 278 10.10 8.22 12.63
C THR A 278 11.46 8.16 13.34
N LYS A 279 11.69 9.03 14.32
CA LYS A 279 13.03 9.28 14.88
C LYS A 279 13.62 8.11 15.68
N GLU A 280 12.77 7.41 16.43
CA GLU A 280 13.22 6.39 17.39
C GLU A 280 12.82 4.96 17.00
N LEU A 281 12.30 4.78 15.79
CA LEU A 281 12.03 3.48 15.20
C LEU A 281 13.34 2.91 14.63
N SER A 282 13.60 1.63 14.88
CA SER A 282 14.88 0.97 14.55
C SER A 282 14.90 0.31 13.18
N GLY A 283 13.73 0.06 12.59
CA GLY A 283 13.61 -0.50 11.25
C GLY A 283 12.23 -1.07 10.97
N ILE A 284 12.12 -1.74 9.84
CA ILE A 284 10.90 -2.39 9.38
C ILE A 284 11.20 -3.80 8.88
N SER A 285 10.24 -4.70 9.03
CA SER A 285 10.19 -5.99 8.32
C SER A 285 9.04 -5.94 7.33
N LEU A 286 9.31 -6.11 6.04
CA LEU A 286 8.25 -6.22 5.04
C LEU A 286 7.54 -7.57 5.16
N LEU A 287 6.24 -7.64 4.84
CA LEU A 287 5.53 -8.91 4.58
C LEU A 287 5.98 -9.47 3.21
N GLY A 288 7.25 -9.84 3.14
CA GLY A 288 7.89 -10.28 1.91
C GLY A 288 7.98 -9.19 0.83
N LEU A 289 8.86 -9.47 -0.13
CA LEU A 289 8.90 -8.81 -1.44
C LEU A 289 8.52 -9.79 -2.55
N GLN A 290 8.43 -11.08 -2.19
CA GLN A 290 8.15 -12.22 -3.03
C GLN A 290 6.74 -12.69 -2.75
N ASP A 291 5.98 -12.99 -3.81
CA ASP A 291 4.71 -13.68 -3.68
C ASP A 291 4.90 -15.03 -2.97
N PHE A 292 3.99 -15.35 -2.06
CA PHE A 292 3.97 -16.63 -1.39
C PHE A 292 2.80 -17.47 -1.93
N PRO A 293 3.09 -18.58 -2.65
CA PRO A 293 2.03 -19.39 -3.27
C PRO A 293 1.24 -20.23 -2.25
N GLY A 294 1.68 -20.29 -0.98
CA GLY A 294 0.96 -20.95 0.11
C GLY A 294 -0.12 -20.05 0.74
N GLN A 295 -0.71 -20.50 1.86
CA GLN A 295 -1.63 -19.75 2.73
C GLN A 295 -2.57 -18.75 2.01
N GLY A 296 -3.51 -19.27 1.22
CA GLY A 296 -4.53 -18.41 0.59
C GLY A 296 -4.06 -17.61 -0.63
N THR A 297 -2.90 -17.95 -1.22
CA THR A 297 -2.30 -17.27 -2.39
C THR A 297 -1.99 -15.80 -2.08
N ALA A 298 -0.88 -15.57 -1.41
CA ALA A 298 -0.47 -14.26 -0.94
C ALA A 298 0.33 -13.50 -2.00
N LEU A 299 -0.36 -12.65 -2.76
CA LEU A 299 0.19 -11.95 -3.92
C LEU A 299 0.61 -10.51 -3.61
N VAL A 300 1.30 -10.30 -2.48
CA VAL A 300 1.72 -8.98 -2.00
C VAL A 300 3.06 -8.51 -2.58
N GLY A 301 3.78 -9.39 -3.28
CA GLY A 301 5.16 -9.16 -3.70
C GLY A 301 5.30 -8.32 -4.97
N MET A 302 6.43 -7.63 -5.07
CA MET A 302 6.95 -7.07 -6.32
C MET A 302 7.62 -8.16 -7.18
N LEU A 303 8.12 -9.21 -6.51
CA LEU A 303 8.66 -10.42 -7.11
C LEU A 303 7.59 -11.52 -7.12
N ASN A 304 7.58 -12.34 -8.16
CA ASN A 304 6.77 -13.55 -8.22
C ASN A 304 7.34 -14.66 -7.30
N SER A 305 6.69 -15.82 -7.24
CA SER A 305 7.08 -16.97 -6.41
C SER A 305 8.45 -17.57 -6.79
N HIS A 306 9.01 -17.22 -7.95
CA HIS A 306 10.33 -17.63 -8.41
C HIS A 306 11.42 -16.57 -8.18
N LEU A 307 11.13 -15.53 -7.40
CA LEU A 307 12.04 -14.39 -7.11
C LEU A 307 12.39 -13.53 -8.34
N GLU A 308 11.61 -13.64 -9.41
CA GLU A 308 11.72 -12.77 -10.58
C GLU A 308 10.79 -11.57 -10.46
N PRO A 309 11.19 -10.37 -10.91
CA PRO A 309 10.31 -9.21 -10.88
C PRO A 309 9.11 -9.54 -11.77
N LYS A 310 7.91 -9.18 -11.31
CA LYS A 310 6.74 -9.26 -12.18
C LYS A 310 7.01 -8.42 -13.44
N PRO A 311 6.51 -8.81 -14.63
CA PRO A 311 6.87 -8.21 -15.92
C PRO A 311 6.20 -6.84 -16.15
N TYR A 312 6.10 -6.02 -15.10
CA TYR A 312 5.41 -4.73 -15.10
C TYR A 312 6.32 -3.64 -14.49
N PRO A 313 6.14 -2.36 -14.90
CA PRO A 313 6.97 -1.26 -14.41
C PRO A 313 6.99 -1.12 -12.88
N PHE A 314 5.89 -1.41 -12.17
CA PHE A 314 5.82 -1.29 -10.71
C PHE A 314 6.82 -2.22 -9.99
N ALA A 315 7.16 -3.35 -10.60
CA ALA A 315 8.01 -4.36 -9.98
C ALA A 315 9.50 -4.11 -10.23
N GLU A 316 9.89 -3.13 -11.05
CA GLU A 316 11.29 -2.86 -11.35
C GLU A 316 12.11 -2.53 -10.08
N PRO A 317 13.28 -3.17 -9.87
CA PRO A 317 14.09 -2.94 -8.67
C PRO A 317 14.42 -1.46 -8.45
N ALA A 318 14.75 -0.73 -9.51
CA ALA A 318 15.10 0.69 -9.46
C ALA A 318 13.93 1.58 -8.97
N LYS A 319 12.68 1.24 -9.33
CA LYS A 319 11.50 1.99 -8.86
C LYS A 319 11.27 1.80 -7.36
N PHE A 320 11.48 0.59 -6.84
CA PHE A 320 11.32 0.30 -5.41
C PHE A 320 12.49 0.89 -4.59
N GLN A 321 13.72 0.72 -5.06
CA GLN A 321 14.92 1.28 -4.42
C GLN A 321 14.92 2.82 -4.38
N ALA A 322 14.17 3.48 -5.27
CA ALA A 322 14.04 4.94 -5.26
C ALA A 322 13.52 5.49 -3.92
N PHE A 323 12.69 4.72 -3.19
CA PHE A 323 12.18 5.09 -1.88
C PHE A 323 12.63 4.17 -0.74
N PHE A 324 13.15 2.97 -1.03
CA PHE A 324 13.74 2.10 -0.01
C PHE A 324 15.26 2.03 -0.16
N ARG A 325 15.96 2.90 0.56
CA ARG A 325 17.41 3.06 0.52
C ARG A 325 17.92 3.69 1.81
N ASP A 326 19.22 3.58 2.04
CA ASP A 326 19.89 4.02 3.27
C ASP A 326 19.99 5.55 3.42
N GLN A 327 19.96 6.29 2.30
CA GLN A 327 20.05 7.75 2.27
C GLN A 327 18.88 8.34 1.48
N LEU A 328 17.97 9.02 2.17
CA LEU A 328 16.73 9.51 1.58
C LEU A 328 16.36 10.92 2.10
N PRO A 329 16.28 11.92 1.22
CA PRO A 329 15.60 13.17 1.51
C PRO A 329 14.09 12.93 1.58
N LEU A 330 13.44 13.39 2.64
CA LEU A 330 12.01 13.20 2.89
C LEU A 330 11.31 14.55 2.86
N ALA A 331 10.39 14.76 1.92
CA ALA A 331 9.49 15.91 1.94
C ALA A 331 8.33 15.63 2.90
N LEU A 332 7.97 16.60 3.73
CA LEU A 332 6.86 16.51 4.68
C LEU A 332 5.69 17.34 4.16
N LEU A 333 5.18 16.95 2.99
CA LEU A 333 4.04 17.62 2.38
C LEU A 333 2.78 17.36 3.23
N PRO A 334 1.98 18.38 3.56
CA PRO A 334 0.72 18.18 4.30
C PRO A 334 -0.40 17.59 3.42
N ARG A 335 -0.19 17.58 2.09
CA ARG A 335 -1.08 16.99 1.07
C ARG A 335 -0.40 16.98 -0.29
N TYR A 336 -0.93 16.15 -1.20
CA TYR A 336 -0.44 16.02 -2.57
C TYR A 336 -1.12 16.96 -3.58
N THR A 337 -2.29 17.53 -3.25
CA THR A 337 -3.07 18.39 -4.15
C THR A 337 -3.13 19.83 -3.65
N TRP A 338 -3.08 20.78 -4.58
CA TRP A 338 -2.96 22.21 -4.31
C TRP A 338 -3.75 23.04 -5.33
N GLU A 339 -4.16 24.23 -4.95
CA GLU A 339 -4.55 25.26 -5.91
C GLU A 339 -3.34 26.11 -6.33
N ASN A 340 -3.34 26.60 -7.58
CA ASN A 340 -2.24 27.41 -8.10
C ASN A 340 -2.09 28.79 -7.44
N THR A 341 -3.09 29.22 -6.66
CA THR A 341 -3.07 30.44 -5.85
C THR A 341 -2.32 30.26 -4.53
N GLU A 342 -2.05 29.01 -4.15
CA GLU A 342 -1.34 28.65 -2.93
C GLU A 342 0.18 28.68 -3.12
N GLU A 343 0.90 28.58 -2.01
CA GLU A 343 2.35 28.44 -1.98
C GLU A 343 2.70 27.06 -1.42
N LEU A 344 3.40 26.25 -2.22
CA LEU A 344 3.85 24.93 -1.82
C LEU A 344 4.97 25.06 -0.79
N THR A 345 4.65 24.74 0.47
CA THR A 345 5.61 24.73 1.58
C THR A 345 6.14 23.32 1.76
N VAL A 346 7.47 23.15 1.71
CA VAL A 346 8.14 21.85 1.74
C VAL A 346 9.13 21.81 2.92
N PRO A 347 8.69 21.39 4.11
CA PRO A 347 9.60 20.98 5.16
C PRO A 347 10.33 19.70 4.73
N VAL A 348 11.61 19.59 5.08
CA VAL A 348 12.44 18.45 4.69
C VAL A 348 13.17 17.87 5.89
N LYS A 349 13.15 16.54 6.01
CA LYS A 349 14.07 15.76 6.85
C LYS A 349 15.02 14.96 5.96
N ILE A 350 16.23 14.68 6.45
CA ILE A 350 17.17 13.76 5.81
C ILE A 350 17.29 12.52 6.68
N ALA A 351 16.82 11.38 6.17
CA ALA A 351 17.12 10.07 6.74
C ALA A 351 18.45 9.58 6.16
N ASN A 352 19.52 9.63 6.97
CA ASN A 352 20.83 9.13 6.58
C ASN A 352 21.20 7.96 7.48
N TYR A 353 20.80 6.76 7.08
CA TYR A 353 21.21 5.49 7.69
C TYR A 353 22.32 4.79 6.88
N GLY A 354 22.94 5.54 5.95
CA GLY A 354 24.12 5.10 5.21
C GLY A 354 25.41 5.18 6.04
N LYS A 355 26.55 4.89 5.40
CA LYS A 355 27.87 4.81 6.06
C LYS A 355 28.61 6.15 6.14
N THR A 356 28.12 7.18 5.46
CA THR A 356 28.81 8.48 5.34
C THR A 356 27.87 9.64 5.65
N ASN A 357 28.42 10.72 6.19
CA ASN A 357 27.67 11.97 6.36
C ASN A 357 27.34 12.56 4.98
N LEU A 358 26.20 13.25 4.90
CA LEU A 358 25.83 14.08 3.74
C LEU A 358 25.99 15.55 4.10
N PHE A 359 26.34 16.38 3.11
CA PHE A 359 26.54 17.82 3.30
C PHE A 359 25.91 18.63 2.17
N GLY A 360 25.65 19.90 2.44
CA GLY A 360 25.15 20.82 1.41
C GLY A 360 23.79 21.39 1.72
N LYS A 361 23.26 22.12 0.76
CA LYS A 361 21.87 22.58 0.77
C LYS A 361 20.96 21.50 0.23
N VAL A 362 19.77 21.39 0.79
CA VAL A 362 18.69 20.65 0.15
C VAL A 362 18.09 21.50 -0.95
N ARG A 363 18.09 20.98 -2.18
CA ARG A 363 17.40 21.58 -3.32
C ARG A 363 16.05 20.90 -3.52
N CYS A 364 14.99 21.71 -3.60
CA CYS A 364 13.67 21.26 -4.05
C CYS A 364 13.37 21.90 -5.41
N ALA A 365 13.11 21.09 -6.42
CA ALA A 365 12.74 21.51 -7.76
C ALA A 365 11.39 20.91 -8.15
N LEU A 366 10.46 21.76 -8.56
CA LEU A 366 9.15 21.37 -9.07
C LEU A 366 9.21 21.36 -10.60
N LYS A 367 8.95 20.21 -11.22
CA LYS A 367 9.06 20.00 -12.66
C LYS A 367 7.76 19.43 -13.24
N THR A 368 7.51 19.68 -14.50
CA THR A 368 6.48 18.96 -15.29
C THR A 368 6.95 17.53 -15.61
N GLN A 369 6.07 16.72 -16.21
CA GLN A 369 6.40 15.36 -16.63
C GLN A 369 7.48 15.28 -17.73
N ASP A 370 7.67 16.34 -18.52
CA ASP A 370 8.75 16.47 -19.52
C ASP A 370 10.02 17.12 -18.96
N ASP A 371 10.18 17.13 -17.63
CA ASP A 371 11.32 17.69 -16.89
C ASP A 371 11.50 19.22 -17.01
N THR A 372 10.49 19.95 -17.51
CA THR A 372 10.52 21.42 -17.53
C THR A 372 10.40 21.99 -16.12
N LEU A 373 11.33 22.86 -15.73
CA LEU A 373 11.37 23.48 -14.40
C LEU A 373 10.28 24.54 -14.23
N ILE A 374 9.42 24.37 -13.23
CA ILE A 374 8.38 25.33 -12.83
C ILE A 374 8.88 26.28 -11.73
N ALA A 375 9.47 25.72 -10.67
CA ALA A 375 9.97 26.47 -9.54
C ALA A 375 11.10 25.70 -8.85
N GLN A 376 12.02 26.41 -8.19
CA GLN A 376 13.03 25.79 -7.34
C GLN A 376 13.41 26.69 -6.17
N ALA A 377 13.83 26.07 -5.08
CA ALA A 377 14.37 26.74 -3.91
C ALA A 377 15.36 25.81 -3.19
N GLU A 378 16.22 26.39 -2.36
CA GLU A 378 17.23 25.66 -1.58
C GLU A 378 17.16 26.08 -0.11
N THR A 379 17.49 25.14 0.78
CA THR A 379 17.67 25.43 2.21
C THR A 379 19.02 26.12 2.47
N LYS A 380 19.31 26.40 3.74
CA LYS A 380 20.67 26.79 4.16
C LYS A 380 21.58 25.55 4.11
N GLU A 381 22.89 25.80 4.08
CA GLU A 381 23.90 24.74 4.18
C GLU A 381 23.66 23.91 5.44
N GLY A 382 23.64 22.58 5.30
CA GLY A 382 23.44 21.63 6.39
C GLY A 382 24.48 20.53 6.40
N SER A 383 24.50 19.79 7.52
CA SER A 383 25.26 18.57 7.71
C SER A 383 24.29 17.52 8.25
N TYR A 384 24.29 16.34 7.64
CA TYR A 384 23.35 15.27 7.93
C TYR A 384 24.16 14.01 8.30
N PRO A 385 24.44 13.78 9.59
CA PRO A 385 25.30 12.68 10.03
C PRO A 385 24.75 11.30 9.69
N ALA A 386 25.65 10.35 9.41
CA ALA A 386 25.33 8.94 9.27
C ALA A 386 24.66 8.38 10.54
N GLY A 387 23.70 7.48 10.37
CA GLY A 387 22.91 6.86 11.43
C GLY A 387 21.83 7.76 12.05
N THR A 388 21.39 8.83 11.37
CA THR A 388 20.45 9.81 11.96
C THR A 388 19.33 10.25 11.02
N LEU A 389 18.21 10.67 11.62
CA LEU A 389 17.18 11.48 10.98
C LEU A 389 17.37 12.95 11.40
N THR A 390 17.62 13.84 10.45
CA THR A 390 17.96 15.25 10.71
C THR A 390 16.98 16.21 10.03
N GLU A 391 16.59 17.28 10.73
CA GLU A 391 15.82 18.38 10.14
C GLU A 391 16.70 19.18 9.16
N ALA A 392 16.21 19.39 7.93
CA ALA A 392 16.96 20.07 6.88
C ALA A 392 16.47 21.49 6.59
N GLY A 393 15.36 21.90 7.21
CA GLY A 393 14.71 23.18 7.03
C GLY A 393 13.47 23.08 6.14
N CYS A 394 13.06 24.22 5.59
CA CYS A 394 11.83 24.34 4.81
C CYS A 394 12.07 25.29 3.64
N VAL A 395 11.50 24.97 2.48
CA VAL A 395 11.46 25.86 1.32
C VAL A 395 10.02 26.15 0.91
N LYS A 396 9.86 27.20 0.10
CA LYS A 396 8.57 27.65 -0.41
C LYS A 396 8.68 27.82 -1.92
N LEU A 397 7.73 27.25 -2.65
CA LEU A 397 7.67 27.27 -4.11
C LEU A 397 6.34 27.88 -4.55
N SER A 398 6.40 28.87 -5.44
CA SER A 398 5.20 29.48 -6.00
C SER A 398 4.57 28.57 -7.04
N LEU A 399 3.25 28.44 -7.01
CA LEU A 399 2.47 27.66 -7.99
C LEU A 399 1.78 28.54 -9.05
N ARG A 400 1.95 29.87 -8.98
CA ARG A 400 1.18 30.84 -9.78
C ARG A 400 1.36 30.72 -11.29
N SER A 401 2.48 30.18 -11.75
CA SER A 401 2.75 29.95 -13.18
C SER A 401 2.01 28.74 -13.75
N VAL A 402 1.39 27.91 -12.90
CA VAL A 402 0.65 26.72 -13.30
C VAL A 402 -0.80 27.12 -13.60
N GLU A 403 -1.04 27.66 -14.79
CA GLU A 403 -2.35 28.22 -15.19
C GLU A 403 -3.39 27.16 -15.62
N LYS A 404 -2.96 25.91 -15.82
CA LYS A 404 -3.81 24.77 -16.16
C LYS A 404 -3.61 23.65 -15.14
N ALA A 405 -4.58 22.76 -15.02
CA ALA A 405 -4.43 21.58 -14.18
C ALA A 405 -3.19 20.79 -14.61
N ALA A 406 -2.31 20.46 -13.66
CA ALA A 406 -1.05 19.79 -13.94
C ALA A 406 -0.69 18.78 -12.84
N ARG A 407 -0.13 17.64 -13.26
CA ARG A 407 0.65 16.75 -12.38
C ARG A 407 2.13 17.11 -12.54
N LEU A 408 2.73 17.49 -11.43
CA LEU A 408 4.13 17.90 -11.33
C LEU A 408 4.92 16.89 -10.49
N THR A 409 6.24 16.94 -10.62
CA THR A 409 7.18 16.17 -9.80
C THR A 409 7.98 17.13 -8.94
N LEU A 410 7.87 16.99 -7.63
CA LEU A 410 8.75 17.62 -6.65
C LEU A 410 9.98 16.72 -6.43
N GLU A 411 11.12 17.14 -6.96
CA GLU A 411 12.42 16.50 -6.73
C GLU A 411 13.12 17.17 -5.54
N VAL A 412 13.43 16.38 -4.50
CA VAL A 412 14.20 16.81 -3.32
C VAL A 412 15.56 16.13 -3.37
N SER A 413 16.63 16.92 -3.30
CA SER A 413 18.00 16.39 -3.44
C SER A 413 19.01 17.05 -2.52
N VAL A 414 19.99 16.27 -2.06
CA VAL A 414 21.18 16.73 -1.34
C VAL A 414 22.30 15.71 -1.50
N ASP A 415 23.49 16.18 -1.86
CA ASP A 415 24.72 15.35 -1.93
C ASP A 415 24.55 14.04 -2.72
N GLY A 416 23.86 14.10 -3.86
CA GLY A 416 23.56 12.94 -4.71
C GLY A 416 22.39 12.06 -4.24
N ALA A 417 21.91 12.20 -3.01
CA ALA A 417 20.66 11.58 -2.56
C ALA A 417 19.46 12.33 -3.14
N VAL A 418 18.46 11.60 -3.64
CA VAL A 418 17.29 12.15 -4.34
C VAL A 418 16.04 11.40 -3.93
N ASN A 419 14.94 12.13 -3.75
CA ASN A 419 13.59 11.59 -3.67
C ASN A 419 12.62 12.44 -4.50
N ARG A 420 11.51 11.86 -4.97
CA ARG A 420 10.56 12.53 -5.88
C ARG A 420 9.13 12.30 -5.46
N TYR A 421 8.32 13.35 -5.39
CA TYR A 421 6.90 13.26 -5.00
C TYR A 421 6.02 13.80 -6.12
N PRO A 422 4.90 13.13 -6.45
CA PRO A 422 3.92 13.74 -7.33
C PRO A 422 3.24 14.92 -6.61
N VAL A 423 2.87 15.96 -7.34
CA VAL A 423 2.11 17.11 -6.81
C VAL A 423 1.09 17.50 -7.86
N TRP A 424 -0.19 17.50 -7.51
CA TRP A 424 -1.26 17.98 -8.40
C TRP A 424 -1.58 19.42 -8.07
N VAL A 425 -1.64 20.24 -9.12
CA VAL A 425 -1.95 21.66 -9.01
C VAL A 425 -3.13 21.96 -9.91
N TYR A 426 -4.18 22.54 -9.35
CA TYR A 426 -5.40 22.89 -10.05
C TYR A 426 -5.63 24.42 -10.01
N PRO A 427 -6.07 25.04 -11.11
CA PRO A 427 -6.66 26.37 -11.04
C PRO A 427 -7.90 26.35 -10.13
N PRO A 428 -8.11 27.35 -9.26
CA PRO A 428 -9.29 27.43 -8.43
C PRO A 428 -10.56 27.40 -9.28
N VAL A 429 -11.49 26.53 -8.90
CA VAL A 429 -12.85 26.53 -9.43
C VAL A 429 -13.77 26.90 -8.30
N SER A 430 -14.32 28.12 -8.33
CA SER A 430 -15.23 28.54 -7.28
C SER A 430 -16.52 27.71 -7.30
N PRO A 431 -17.08 27.31 -6.14
CA PRO A 431 -18.34 26.58 -6.07
C PRO A 431 -19.50 27.25 -6.82
N GLU A 432 -19.56 28.58 -6.82
CA GLU A 432 -20.57 29.35 -7.57
C GLU A 432 -20.43 29.25 -9.10
N ASN A 433 -19.25 28.88 -9.60
CA ASN A 433 -18.97 28.67 -11.02
C ASN A 433 -19.04 27.18 -11.41
N LEU A 434 -19.20 26.27 -10.44
CA LEU A 434 -19.45 24.84 -10.67
C LEU A 434 -20.94 24.61 -10.93
N VAL A 435 -21.41 25.13 -12.07
CA VAL A 435 -22.80 25.05 -12.48
C VAL A 435 -22.95 23.98 -13.56
N CYS A 436 -23.88 23.04 -13.36
CA CYS A 436 -24.25 22.06 -14.37
C CYS A 436 -24.73 22.78 -15.66
N PRO A 437 -24.29 22.35 -16.85
CA PRO A 437 -24.73 22.98 -18.11
C PRO A 437 -26.24 22.98 -18.29
N GLU A 438 -26.81 24.04 -18.87
CA GLU A 438 -28.28 24.21 -19.00
C GLU A 438 -28.96 23.09 -19.82
N ASN A 439 -28.24 22.48 -20.75
CA ASN A 439 -28.71 21.38 -21.59
C ASN A 439 -28.57 19.99 -20.93
N VAL A 440 -28.10 19.93 -19.70
CA VAL A 440 -27.88 18.69 -18.94
C VAL A 440 -28.82 18.66 -17.74
N TYR A 441 -29.54 17.56 -17.56
CA TYR A 441 -30.29 17.33 -16.33
C TYR A 441 -29.44 16.57 -15.32
N GLU A 442 -28.85 17.28 -14.37
CA GLU A 442 -28.22 16.67 -13.19
C GLU A 442 -29.29 16.23 -12.18
N THR A 443 -29.20 14.98 -11.73
CA THR A 443 -30.11 14.43 -10.72
C THR A 443 -29.43 13.37 -9.85
N GLN A 444 -29.86 13.30 -8.59
CA GLN A 444 -29.43 12.29 -7.62
C GLN A 444 -30.24 10.99 -7.71
N ARG A 445 -31.34 10.99 -8.46
CA ARG A 445 -32.26 9.84 -8.57
C ARG A 445 -32.63 9.60 -10.03
N PHE A 446 -32.87 8.35 -10.37
CA PHE A 446 -33.37 8.00 -11.70
C PHE A 446 -34.89 8.16 -11.79
N ASP A 447 -35.33 9.40 -11.57
CA ASP A 447 -36.73 9.81 -11.45
C ASP A 447 -37.48 9.87 -12.80
N GLU A 448 -38.79 10.12 -12.75
CA GLU A 448 -39.63 10.25 -13.95
C GLU A 448 -39.18 11.38 -14.89
N LYS A 449 -38.58 12.45 -14.35
CA LYS A 449 -38.07 13.54 -15.17
C LYS A 449 -36.83 13.10 -15.95
N ALA A 450 -35.92 12.34 -15.34
CA ALA A 450 -34.77 11.76 -16.01
C ALA A 450 -35.21 10.85 -17.17
N LYS A 451 -36.18 9.96 -16.92
CA LYS A 451 -36.74 9.07 -17.96
C LYS A 451 -37.37 9.85 -19.11
N HIS A 452 -38.13 10.90 -18.82
CA HIS A 452 -38.75 11.74 -19.84
C HIS A 452 -37.70 12.49 -20.70
N ILE A 453 -36.66 13.03 -20.08
CA ILE A 453 -35.58 13.72 -20.79
C ILE A 453 -34.81 12.76 -21.69
N LEU A 454 -34.52 11.56 -21.21
CA LEU A 454 -33.89 10.51 -22.03
C LEU A 454 -34.77 10.12 -23.23
N ALA A 455 -36.08 9.90 -23.00
CA ALA A 455 -37.05 9.60 -24.07
C ALA A 455 -37.14 10.69 -25.15
N ALA A 456 -36.86 11.93 -24.79
CA ALA A 456 -36.81 13.07 -25.70
C ALA A 456 -35.45 13.24 -26.41
N GLY A 457 -34.48 12.34 -26.20
CA GLY A 457 -33.12 12.44 -26.76
C GLY A 457 -32.18 13.37 -26.00
N GLY A 458 -32.54 13.77 -24.78
CA GLY A 458 -31.78 14.69 -23.94
C GLY A 458 -30.56 14.07 -23.25
N CYS A 459 -29.93 14.87 -22.39
CA CYS A 459 -28.74 14.51 -21.63
C CYS A 459 -29.03 14.47 -20.12
N VAL A 460 -28.65 13.38 -19.46
CA VAL A 460 -28.80 13.20 -18.00
C VAL A 460 -27.44 12.94 -17.36
N TYR A 461 -27.14 13.66 -16.29
CA TYR A 461 -26.04 13.35 -15.38
C TYR A 461 -26.63 12.76 -14.10
N LEU A 462 -26.54 11.44 -13.96
CA LEU A 462 -27.06 10.71 -12.81
C LEU A 462 -25.94 10.55 -11.78
N THR A 463 -26.09 11.23 -10.64
CA THR A 463 -25.07 11.32 -9.59
C THR A 463 -25.67 11.05 -8.20
N PRO A 464 -26.10 9.80 -7.92
CA PRO A 464 -26.68 9.45 -6.63
C PRO A 464 -25.68 9.67 -5.49
N PRO A 465 -26.15 10.01 -4.27
CA PRO A 465 -25.27 10.04 -3.11
C PRO A 465 -24.50 8.73 -2.97
N SER A 466 -23.22 8.81 -2.62
CA SER A 466 -22.36 7.63 -2.47
C SER A 466 -22.64 6.90 -1.13
N THR A 467 -23.88 6.50 -0.89
CA THR A 467 -24.34 5.80 0.32
C THR A 467 -24.99 4.45 -0.02
N LYS A 468 -25.05 3.54 0.97
CA LYS A 468 -25.64 2.20 0.80
C LYS A 468 -27.13 2.29 0.45
N GLU A 469 -27.82 3.31 0.96
CA GLU A 469 -29.24 3.55 0.73
C GLU A 469 -29.51 4.01 -0.69
N ALA A 470 -28.70 4.92 -1.24
CA ALA A 470 -28.86 5.43 -2.59
C ALA A 470 -28.34 4.46 -3.66
N LEU A 471 -27.34 3.63 -3.33
CA LEU A 471 -26.71 2.65 -4.20
C LEU A 471 -26.81 1.25 -3.58
N PRO A 472 -27.99 0.61 -3.55
CA PRO A 472 -28.20 -0.65 -2.83
C PRO A 472 -27.42 -1.84 -3.40
N LYS A 473 -27.02 -1.79 -4.68
CA LYS A 473 -26.20 -2.80 -5.35
C LYS A 473 -24.77 -2.32 -5.53
N SER A 474 -24.09 -2.06 -4.43
CA SER A 474 -22.71 -1.57 -4.45
C SER A 474 -21.92 -2.06 -3.25
N ILE A 475 -20.60 -1.96 -3.32
CA ILE A 475 -19.71 -2.07 -2.16
C ILE A 475 -19.11 -0.72 -1.82
N ARG A 476 -18.64 -0.57 -0.58
CA ARG A 476 -17.70 0.51 -0.24
C ARG A 476 -16.34 0.14 -0.84
N ALA A 477 -15.85 0.96 -1.77
CA ALA A 477 -14.49 0.83 -2.27
C ALA A 477 -13.49 1.47 -1.30
N GLN A 478 -12.22 1.41 -1.65
CA GLN A 478 -11.10 1.82 -0.82
C GLN A 478 -9.97 2.38 -1.69
N PHE A 479 -9.01 3.06 -1.07
CA PHE A 479 -7.92 3.69 -1.81
C PHE A 479 -6.85 2.69 -2.24
N THR A 480 -6.48 1.76 -1.36
CA THR A 480 -5.48 0.72 -1.65
C THR A 480 -6.12 -0.58 -2.14
N THR A 481 -5.32 -1.59 -2.46
CA THR A 481 -5.82 -2.96 -2.62
C THR A 481 -6.15 -3.60 -1.29
N ASP A 482 -6.86 -4.73 -1.32
CA ASP A 482 -7.16 -5.52 -0.13
C ASP A 482 -5.88 -5.92 0.62
N PHE A 483 -6.03 -6.02 1.94
CA PHE A 483 -4.98 -6.41 2.84
C PHE A 483 -4.69 -7.90 2.70
N TRP A 484 -3.48 -8.21 2.23
CA TRP A 484 -2.90 -9.55 2.08
C TRP A 484 -3.66 -10.52 1.15
N SER A 485 -4.87 -10.94 1.52
CA SER A 485 -5.77 -11.80 0.73
C SER A 485 -7.15 -11.89 1.39
N VAL A 486 -8.20 -11.81 0.59
CA VAL A 486 -9.59 -12.06 1.05
C VAL A 486 -9.84 -13.53 1.43
N GLY A 487 -9.01 -14.46 0.98
CA GLY A 487 -9.08 -15.86 1.38
C GLY A 487 -8.73 -16.06 2.86
N THR A 488 -7.79 -15.26 3.37
CA THR A 488 -7.37 -15.26 4.79
C THR A 488 -8.19 -14.28 5.61
N PHE A 489 -8.49 -13.09 5.08
CA PHE A 489 -9.29 -12.05 5.73
C PHE A 489 -10.61 -11.81 4.99
N ALA A 490 -11.55 -12.73 5.18
CA ALA A 490 -12.83 -12.75 4.44
C ALA A 490 -13.81 -11.61 4.78
N GLN A 491 -13.52 -10.79 5.80
CA GLN A 491 -14.36 -9.64 6.12
C GLN A 491 -14.19 -8.47 5.14
N GLN A 492 -13.11 -8.47 4.35
CA GLN A 492 -12.80 -7.41 3.42
C GLN A 492 -13.77 -7.36 2.24
N ALA A 493 -14.04 -6.14 1.76
CA ALA A 493 -15.03 -5.92 0.73
C ALA A 493 -14.61 -6.46 -0.64
N GLY A 494 -13.32 -6.54 -0.97
CA GLY A 494 -12.84 -7.01 -2.28
C GLY A 494 -12.19 -5.94 -3.18
N GLY A 495 -12.15 -4.68 -2.74
CA GLY A 495 -11.77 -3.55 -3.61
C GLY A 495 -10.27 -3.52 -3.88
N MET A 496 -9.90 -3.48 -5.16
CA MET A 496 -8.49 -3.53 -5.59
C MET A 496 -7.99 -2.18 -6.15
N GLY A 497 -8.75 -1.10 -5.97
CA GLY A 497 -8.46 0.20 -6.58
C GLY A 497 -9.03 0.31 -8.00
N GLN A 498 -8.66 1.36 -8.72
CA GLN A 498 -9.32 1.74 -9.97
C GLN A 498 -8.45 1.49 -11.20
N LEU A 499 -9.08 1.01 -12.27
CA LEU A 499 -8.55 1.07 -13.64
C LEU A 499 -9.25 2.21 -14.38
N ILE A 500 -8.47 3.18 -14.84
CA ILE A 500 -8.95 4.46 -15.36
C ILE A 500 -8.63 4.56 -16.85
N ASP A 501 -9.63 4.90 -17.68
CA ASP A 501 -9.41 5.26 -19.07
C ASP A 501 -8.83 6.67 -19.18
N SER A 502 -7.53 6.81 -18.86
CA SER A 502 -6.84 8.11 -18.84
C SER A 502 -6.82 8.85 -20.17
N ALA A 503 -7.11 8.17 -21.29
CA ALA A 503 -7.22 8.78 -22.62
C ALA A 503 -8.61 9.38 -22.89
N HIS A 504 -9.59 9.12 -22.02
CA HIS A 504 -10.97 9.59 -22.19
C HIS A 504 -11.04 11.13 -22.20
N PRO A 505 -11.80 11.77 -23.12
CA PRO A 505 -11.85 13.24 -23.26
C PRO A 505 -12.23 13.99 -21.98
N LEU A 506 -12.99 13.33 -21.10
CA LEU A 506 -13.35 13.84 -19.76
C LEU A 506 -12.12 14.27 -18.94
N PHE A 507 -10.96 13.65 -19.14
CA PHE A 507 -9.73 13.94 -18.40
C PHE A 507 -8.85 15.02 -19.03
N ALA A 508 -9.29 15.69 -20.11
CA ALA A 508 -8.50 16.70 -20.82
C ALA A 508 -7.94 17.83 -19.91
N ASP A 509 -8.68 18.20 -18.87
CA ASP A 509 -8.27 19.18 -17.85
C ASP A 509 -8.16 18.56 -16.44
N PHE A 510 -7.98 17.23 -16.36
CA PHE A 510 -7.74 16.50 -15.12
C PHE A 510 -6.61 15.48 -15.32
N PRO A 511 -5.35 15.88 -15.09
CA PRO A 511 -4.19 15.01 -15.30
C PRO A 511 -4.26 13.76 -14.42
N THR A 512 -4.32 12.60 -15.06
CA THR A 512 -4.38 11.29 -14.39
C THR A 512 -3.65 10.23 -15.21
N ASP A 513 -3.19 9.18 -14.53
CA ASP A 513 -2.73 7.94 -15.16
C ASP A 513 -3.89 6.92 -15.22
N ASN A 514 -3.59 5.72 -15.71
CA ASN A 514 -4.53 4.61 -15.85
C ASN A 514 -4.84 3.86 -14.54
N HIS A 515 -4.30 4.29 -13.40
CA HIS A 515 -4.49 3.68 -12.09
C HIS A 515 -4.78 4.74 -11.00
N THR A 516 -5.29 4.30 -9.85
CA THR A 516 -5.46 5.15 -8.66
C THR A 516 -4.11 5.73 -8.19
N ASP A 517 -4.08 7.02 -7.87
CA ASP A 517 -2.94 7.74 -7.28
C ASP A 517 -3.50 8.78 -6.27
N TRP A 518 -2.66 9.50 -5.51
CA TRP A 518 -3.07 10.26 -4.33
C TRP A 518 -4.22 11.26 -4.54
N GLN A 519 -4.31 11.90 -5.71
CA GLN A 519 -5.40 12.80 -6.08
C GLN A 519 -6.76 12.13 -6.17
N TRP A 520 -6.81 10.80 -6.34
CA TRP A 520 -8.06 10.05 -6.39
C TRP A 520 -8.61 9.73 -5.00
N TRP A 521 -7.83 9.90 -3.93
CA TRP A 521 -8.18 9.43 -2.59
C TRP A 521 -9.61 9.83 -2.11
N PRO A 522 -10.09 11.08 -2.28
CA PRO A 522 -11.46 11.43 -1.84
C PRO A 522 -12.57 10.68 -2.57
N MET A 523 -12.29 10.27 -3.81
CA MET A 523 -13.23 9.60 -4.72
C MET A 523 -13.06 8.07 -4.73
N ALA A 524 -11.84 7.55 -4.54
CA ALA A 524 -11.56 6.12 -4.59
C ALA A 524 -12.36 5.34 -3.52
N SER A 525 -12.42 5.87 -2.30
CA SER A 525 -13.14 5.25 -1.18
C SER A 525 -14.67 5.38 -1.23
N ARG A 526 -15.23 5.81 -2.37
CA ARG A 526 -16.68 5.95 -2.60
C ARG A 526 -17.27 4.59 -2.94
N ARG A 527 -18.57 4.54 -3.22
CA ARG A 527 -19.23 3.26 -3.49
C ARG A 527 -19.07 2.87 -4.95
N ALA A 528 -18.64 1.64 -5.20
CA ALA A 528 -18.57 1.07 -6.54
C ALA A 528 -19.83 0.25 -6.82
N VAL A 529 -20.55 0.59 -7.89
CA VAL A 529 -21.79 -0.12 -8.25
C VAL A 529 -21.45 -1.48 -8.86
N ILE A 530 -22.16 -2.51 -8.44
CA ILE A 530 -22.09 -3.85 -9.03
C ILE A 530 -23.07 -3.88 -10.21
N LEU A 531 -22.52 -4.02 -11.40
CA LEU A 531 -23.27 -4.03 -12.64
C LEU A 531 -23.91 -5.40 -12.88
N PRO A 532 -25.08 -5.49 -13.53
CA PRO A 532 -25.69 -6.77 -13.87
C PRO A 532 -24.92 -7.53 -14.98
N LYS A 533 -24.08 -6.82 -15.74
CA LYS A 533 -23.21 -7.33 -16.80
C LYS A 533 -21.99 -6.41 -16.93
N ARG A 534 -20.90 -6.90 -17.53
CA ARG A 534 -19.75 -6.05 -17.87
C ARG A 534 -20.14 -5.00 -18.90
N ILE A 535 -19.61 -3.80 -18.74
CA ILE A 535 -19.78 -2.65 -19.64
C ILE A 535 -18.41 -1.97 -19.81
N GLN A 536 -18.29 -1.06 -20.78
CA GLN A 536 -17.13 -0.19 -20.86
C GLN A 536 -17.27 0.93 -19.82
N ALA A 537 -16.40 0.97 -18.81
CA ALA A 537 -16.39 2.03 -17.81
C ALA A 537 -15.25 3.02 -18.08
N ILE A 538 -15.47 4.28 -17.70
CA ILE A 538 -14.42 5.31 -17.69
C ILE A 538 -13.53 5.08 -16.45
N ILE A 539 -14.15 4.71 -15.33
CA ILE A 539 -13.48 4.30 -14.10
C ILE A 539 -14.08 2.97 -13.65
N THR A 540 -13.32 1.91 -13.84
CA THR A 540 -13.60 0.56 -13.32
C THR A 540 -13.07 0.47 -11.90
N GLU A 541 -13.89 0.02 -10.95
CA GLU A 541 -13.38 -0.45 -9.66
C GLU A 541 -12.98 -1.91 -9.85
N MET A 542 -11.71 -2.22 -9.66
CA MET A 542 -11.21 -3.59 -9.78
C MET A 542 -11.64 -4.40 -8.57
N ASP A 543 -11.98 -5.66 -8.79
CA ASP A 543 -12.39 -6.59 -7.74
C ASP A 543 -11.32 -7.65 -7.51
N SER A 544 -11.28 -8.18 -6.29
CA SER A 544 -10.45 -9.33 -5.96
C SER A 544 -10.77 -10.50 -6.91
N TYR A 545 -9.73 -11.25 -7.29
CA TYR A 545 -9.86 -12.45 -8.12
C TYR A 545 -10.76 -13.52 -7.48
N ALA A 546 -11.02 -13.41 -6.17
CA ALA A 546 -11.95 -14.29 -5.46
C ALA A 546 -13.42 -14.01 -5.79
N TYR A 547 -13.78 -12.78 -6.17
CA TYR A 547 -15.16 -12.32 -6.38
C TYR A 547 -15.48 -12.02 -7.84
N LEU A 548 -14.61 -11.27 -8.53
CA LEU A 548 -14.77 -10.87 -9.94
C LEU A 548 -16.13 -10.21 -10.25
N ARG A 549 -16.68 -9.42 -9.33
CA ARG A 549 -17.90 -8.63 -9.58
C ARG A 549 -17.58 -7.56 -10.62
N PRO A 550 -18.45 -7.34 -11.62
CA PRO A 550 -18.28 -6.26 -12.57
C PRO A 550 -18.63 -4.93 -11.88
N MET A 551 -17.63 -4.12 -11.55
CA MET A 551 -17.83 -2.89 -10.77
C MET A 551 -17.33 -1.65 -11.49
N ALA A 552 -18.03 -0.54 -11.29
CA ALA A 552 -17.66 0.75 -11.87
C ALA A 552 -18.02 1.90 -10.90
N GLN A 553 -17.34 3.03 -11.07
CA GLN A 553 -17.70 4.28 -10.39
C GLN A 553 -18.07 5.41 -11.36
N LEU A 554 -17.66 5.32 -12.63
CA LEU A 554 -17.98 6.28 -13.68
C LEU A 554 -18.11 5.57 -15.02
N PHE A 555 -19.26 5.74 -15.69
CA PHE A 555 -19.49 5.22 -17.04
C PHE A 555 -20.53 6.07 -17.78
N GLU A 556 -20.54 5.96 -19.11
CA GLU A 556 -21.52 6.62 -19.97
C GLU A 556 -22.24 5.63 -20.89
N CYS A 557 -23.48 5.94 -21.26
CA CYS A 557 -24.26 5.13 -22.18
C CYS A 557 -25.33 5.94 -22.91
N ARG A 558 -25.82 5.41 -24.02
CA ARG A 558 -27.16 5.71 -24.50
C ARG A 558 -28.17 5.00 -23.62
N CYS A 559 -29.26 5.68 -23.29
CA CYS A 559 -30.35 5.11 -22.50
C CYS A 559 -31.67 5.76 -22.89
N GLY A 560 -32.70 4.95 -23.17
CA GLY A 560 -34.05 5.45 -23.47
C GLY A 560 -34.14 6.40 -24.66
N GLY A 561 -33.20 6.38 -25.60
CA GLY A 561 -33.14 7.30 -26.76
C GLY A 561 -32.28 8.56 -26.54
N GLY A 562 -31.82 8.81 -25.30
CA GLY A 562 -30.94 9.92 -24.93
C GLY A 562 -29.55 9.45 -24.52
N ARG A 563 -28.79 10.34 -23.86
CA ARG A 563 -27.43 10.10 -23.37
C ARG A 563 -27.36 10.27 -21.86
N LEU A 564 -26.64 9.38 -21.18
CA LEU A 564 -26.50 9.36 -19.74
C LEU A 564 -25.04 9.19 -19.33
N LEU A 565 -24.59 10.01 -18.38
CA LEU A 565 -23.37 9.80 -17.61
C LEU A 565 -23.78 9.41 -16.17
N PHE A 566 -23.27 8.28 -15.68
CA PHE A 566 -23.47 7.81 -14.32
C PHE A 566 -22.20 8.04 -13.50
N SER A 567 -22.32 8.62 -12.31
CA SER A 567 -21.22 8.80 -11.36
C SER A 567 -21.63 8.41 -9.94
N SER A 568 -20.87 7.52 -9.31
CA SER A 568 -20.99 7.23 -7.87
C SER A 568 -19.84 7.84 -7.06
N LEU A 569 -19.05 8.72 -7.65
CA LEU A 569 -17.90 9.37 -7.02
C LEU A 569 -18.31 10.38 -5.92
N GLY A 570 -19.60 10.72 -5.80
CA GLY A 570 -20.12 11.62 -4.77
C GLY A 570 -19.50 13.02 -4.80
N LEU A 571 -19.15 13.52 -5.98
CA LEU A 571 -18.36 14.75 -6.14
C LEU A 571 -19.01 15.97 -5.49
N GLN A 572 -20.34 16.05 -5.50
CA GLN A 572 -21.11 17.15 -4.91
C GLN A 572 -20.90 17.26 -3.40
N ASP A 573 -20.54 16.16 -2.72
CA ASP A 573 -20.26 16.10 -1.28
C ASP A 573 -18.76 16.26 -0.96
N LEU A 574 -17.93 16.47 -1.99
CA LEU A 574 -16.46 16.50 -1.92
C LEU A 574 -15.85 17.87 -2.21
N GLN A 575 -16.66 18.92 -2.22
CA GLN A 575 -16.28 20.26 -2.67
C GLN A 575 -15.23 20.97 -1.79
N GLN A 576 -14.84 20.39 -0.65
CA GLN A 576 -13.68 20.82 0.13
C GLN A 576 -12.34 20.50 -0.58
N TYR A 577 -12.30 19.48 -1.43
CA TYR A 577 -11.07 19.03 -2.10
C TYR A 577 -10.91 19.67 -3.50
N PRO A 578 -9.75 20.28 -3.82
CA PRO A 578 -9.53 20.91 -5.13
C PRO A 578 -9.61 19.92 -6.28
N GLU A 579 -9.13 18.69 -6.12
CA GLU A 579 -9.22 17.62 -7.12
C GLU A 579 -10.68 17.26 -7.46
N ALA A 580 -11.59 17.26 -6.49
CA ALA A 580 -13.00 16.94 -6.71
C ALA A 580 -13.71 18.07 -7.47
N ARG A 581 -13.36 19.34 -7.15
CA ARG A 581 -13.82 20.52 -7.90
C ARG A 581 -13.32 20.49 -9.34
N ALA A 582 -12.05 20.18 -9.54
CA ALA A 582 -11.45 20.08 -10.87
C ALA A 582 -12.07 18.96 -11.72
N LEU A 583 -12.31 17.78 -11.12
CA LEU A 583 -12.95 16.66 -11.81
C LEU A 583 -14.41 16.97 -12.16
N LEU A 584 -15.19 17.56 -11.24
CA LEU A 584 -16.57 17.96 -11.51
C LEU A 584 -16.64 19.02 -12.62
N SER A 585 -15.73 19.99 -12.61
CA SER A 585 -15.61 20.98 -13.69
C SER A 585 -15.32 20.32 -15.05
N SER A 586 -14.45 19.31 -15.07
CA SER A 586 -14.11 18.57 -16.29
C SER A 586 -15.28 17.73 -16.80
N ILE A 587 -16.05 17.11 -15.90
CA ILE A 587 -17.31 16.43 -16.23
C ILE A 587 -18.31 17.39 -16.87
N TYR A 588 -18.52 18.58 -16.29
CA TYR A 588 -19.45 19.57 -16.85
C TYR A 588 -19.02 20.06 -18.22
N ARG A 589 -17.72 20.30 -18.44
CA ARG A 589 -17.18 20.68 -19.75
C ARG A 589 -17.43 19.57 -20.78
N TYR A 590 -17.15 18.33 -20.42
CA TYR A 590 -17.36 17.17 -21.28
C TYR A 590 -18.84 17.00 -21.66
N LEU A 591 -19.75 17.05 -20.68
CA LEU A 591 -21.20 16.93 -20.91
C LEU A 591 -21.79 18.07 -21.77
N ALA A 592 -21.18 19.27 -21.71
CA ALA A 592 -21.56 20.40 -22.56
C ALA A 592 -21.03 20.27 -24.00
N GLY A 593 -19.98 19.46 -24.21
CA GLY A 593 -19.28 19.31 -25.49
C GLY A 593 -19.93 18.32 -26.46
N GLU A 594 -19.49 18.38 -27.71
CA GLU A 594 -19.86 17.40 -28.74
C GLU A 594 -19.17 16.04 -28.54
N GLU A 595 -18.08 16.01 -27.77
CA GLU A 595 -17.32 14.78 -27.46
C GLU A 595 -18.11 13.82 -26.55
N PHE A 596 -19.14 14.28 -25.85
CA PHE A 596 -20.03 13.40 -25.10
C PHE A 596 -20.94 12.61 -26.05
N ALA A 597 -20.42 11.52 -26.60
CA ALA A 597 -21.05 10.71 -27.64
C ALA A 597 -21.01 9.21 -27.28
N PRO A 598 -21.74 8.77 -26.24
CA PRO A 598 -21.64 7.40 -25.75
C PRO A 598 -21.99 6.36 -26.83
N GLU A 599 -21.11 5.37 -26.98
CA GLU A 599 -21.23 4.33 -28.00
C GLU A 599 -22.03 3.12 -27.52
N GLN A 600 -21.89 2.75 -26.24
CA GLN A 600 -22.62 1.64 -25.64
C GLN A 600 -24.04 2.05 -25.21
N GLU A 601 -24.93 1.08 -25.11
CA GLU A 601 -26.34 1.30 -24.77
C GLU A 601 -26.76 0.42 -23.60
N LEU A 602 -27.47 1.02 -22.64
CA LEU A 602 -28.09 0.35 -21.51
C LEU A 602 -29.59 0.66 -21.50
N ASP A 603 -30.40 -0.36 -21.24
CA ASP A 603 -31.83 -0.18 -21.06
C ASP A 603 -32.14 0.58 -19.75
N VAL A 604 -33.34 1.18 -19.71
CA VAL A 604 -33.82 2.01 -18.61
C VAL A 604 -33.90 1.19 -17.32
N GLU A 605 -34.31 -0.08 -17.43
CA GLU A 605 -34.42 -1.01 -16.33
C GLU A 605 -33.06 -1.31 -15.68
N THR A 606 -32.01 -1.48 -16.50
CA THR A 606 -30.63 -1.70 -16.04
C THR A 606 -30.16 -0.52 -15.21
N VAL A 607 -30.29 0.70 -15.74
CA VAL A 607 -29.89 1.94 -15.03
C VAL A 607 -30.70 2.12 -13.75
N ALA A 608 -32.03 1.96 -13.81
CA ALA A 608 -32.90 2.04 -12.64
C ALA A 608 -32.50 1.05 -11.55
N SER A 609 -32.06 -0.15 -11.94
CA SER A 609 -31.70 -1.21 -10.99
C SER A 609 -30.43 -0.93 -10.16
N LEU A 610 -29.63 0.09 -10.53
CA LEU A 610 -28.39 0.46 -9.84
C LEU A 610 -28.62 1.43 -8.68
N VAL A 611 -29.75 2.14 -8.68
CA VAL A 611 -30.06 3.22 -7.73
C VAL A 611 -31.33 2.90 -6.94
N ALA A 612 -31.50 3.54 -5.78
CA ALA A 612 -32.78 3.52 -5.09
C ALA A 612 -33.84 4.32 -5.87
N GLU A 613 -35.10 3.90 -5.71
CA GLU A 613 -36.28 4.52 -6.34
C GLU A 613 -36.48 6.00 -5.96
#